data_AF-A0A251TNS2-F1
#
_entry.id   AF-A0A251TNS2-F1
#
_cell.length_a   1.000
_cell.length_b   1.000
_cell.length_c   1.000
_cell.angle_alpha   90.00
_cell.angle_beta   90.00
_cell.angle_gamma   90.00
#
_symmetry.space_group_name_H-M   'P 1'
#
loop_
_entity.id
_entity.type
_entity.pdbx_description
1 polymer ?
#
loop_
_entity_poly.entity_id
_entity_poly.type
_entity_poly.pdbx_seq_one_letter_code
_entity_poly.pdbx_strand_id
1 'polypeptide(L)'
;MQSSSIVKKMSQKDKGAAIGIDLGTTYSCAALWFDRKNRVEVIPNEQGNNTTPSFVAFNDSELLVGEGAKNQIARNPTNTLFGKYHDPQVQKDMESWPFKVVEGPALKPTVVVELKGEEKKYAPEELSALVLKKLKESAEAFIGREVTDAVITVPAYFNNNQREATKEAGTLCYSFSR
;
A
#
# COMPACT_ATOMS: atom_id res chain seq x y z
N MET A 1 -20.66 17.26 -43.26
CA MET A 1 -21.58 16.80 -42.19
C MET A 1 -20.73 16.25 -41.05
N GLN A 2 -20.50 17.05 -40.01
CA GLN A 2 -19.93 16.58 -38.75
C GLN A 2 -21.05 15.96 -37.89
N SER A 3 -20.78 14.82 -37.26
CA SER A 3 -21.33 14.43 -35.95
C SER A 3 -20.60 13.16 -35.51
N SER A 4 -19.61 13.29 -34.64
CA SER A 4 -19.75 13.30 -33.18
C SER A 4 -19.65 11.87 -32.62
N SER A 5 -18.43 11.50 -32.25
CA SER A 5 -18.12 10.37 -31.38
C SER A 5 -18.72 10.63 -30.01
N ILE A 6 -19.77 9.88 -29.67
CA ILE A 6 -20.39 9.87 -28.35
C ILE A 6 -19.37 9.25 -27.38
N VAL A 7 -18.56 10.10 -26.76
CA VAL A 7 -17.92 9.78 -25.48
C VAL A 7 -19.06 9.69 -24.47
N LYS A 8 -19.47 8.46 -24.11
CA LYS A 8 -20.40 8.22 -23.00
C LYS A 8 -19.80 8.87 -21.74
N LYS A 9 -20.35 10.00 -21.32
CA LYS A 9 -20.13 10.53 -19.96
C LYS A 9 -20.64 9.46 -18.99
N MET A 10 -19.73 8.84 -18.24
CA MET A 10 -20.08 7.98 -17.10
C MET A 10 -20.95 8.80 -16.13
N SER A 11 -22.02 8.17 -15.63
CA SER A 11 -22.96 8.85 -14.74
C SER A 11 -22.33 9.06 -13.36
N GLN A 12 -22.80 10.04 -12.57
CA GLN A 12 -22.32 10.23 -11.19
C GLN A 12 -22.50 8.99 -10.30
N LYS A 13 -23.38 8.05 -10.69
CA LYS A 13 -23.59 6.77 -10.01
C LYS A 13 -22.46 5.76 -10.24
N ASP A 14 -21.62 5.98 -11.26
CA ASP A 14 -20.51 5.12 -11.64
C ASP A 14 -19.16 5.61 -11.08
N LYS A 15 -19.17 6.65 -10.23
CA LYS A 15 -17.96 7.05 -9.49
C LYS A 15 -17.64 5.93 -8.50
N GLY A 16 -16.40 5.41 -8.58
CA GLY A 16 -15.89 4.37 -7.70
C GLY A 16 -16.09 4.74 -6.23
N ALA A 17 -16.17 3.73 -5.36
CA ALA A 17 -16.19 4.02 -3.92
C ALA A 17 -14.86 4.67 -3.54
N ALA A 18 -14.91 5.84 -2.92
CA ALA A 18 -13.73 6.43 -2.30
C ALA A 18 -13.51 5.79 -0.91
N ILE A 19 -12.28 5.44 -0.59
CA ILE A 19 -11.90 4.94 0.75
C ILE A 19 -10.92 5.91 1.43
N GLY A 20 -11.03 6.02 2.75
CA GLY A 20 -10.02 6.65 3.59
C GLY A 20 -9.04 5.58 4.07
N ILE A 21 -7.74 5.84 3.92
CA ILE A 21 -6.68 4.93 4.35
C ILE A 21 -5.81 5.65 5.37
N ASP A 22 -5.69 5.06 6.55
CA ASP A 22 -4.62 5.40 7.48
C ASP A 22 -3.40 4.54 7.19
N LEU A 23 -2.37 5.12 6.57
CA LEU A 23 -1.11 4.42 6.28
C LEU A 23 -0.14 4.68 7.44
N GLY A 24 -0.21 3.84 8.46
CA GLY A 24 0.62 3.93 9.67
C GLY A 24 1.89 3.08 9.58
N THR A 25 2.83 3.36 10.49
CA THR A 25 4.14 2.71 10.53
C THR A 25 4.03 1.22 10.87
N THR A 26 3.25 0.85 11.88
CA THR A 26 3.12 -0.55 12.32
C THR A 26 1.86 -1.22 11.78
N TYR A 27 0.76 -0.47 11.76
CA TYR A 27 -0.53 -0.93 11.30
C TYR A 27 -1.16 0.14 10.42
N SER A 28 -1.93 -0.32 9.46
CA SER A 28 -2.75 0.50 8.59
C SER A 28 -4.21 0.10 8.70
N CYS A 29 -5.12 1.01 8.41
CA CYS A 29 -6.55 0.72 8.36
C CYS A 29 -7.20 1.39 7.14
N ALA A 30 -8.34 0.86 6.74
CA ALA A 30 -9.16 1.46 5.70
C ALA A 30 -10.59 1.62 6.21
N ALA A 31 -11.25 2.68 5.78
CA ALA A 31 -12.65 2.96 6.10
C ALA A 31 -13.35 3.56 4.88
N LEU A 32 -14.66 3.38 4.80
CA LEU A 32 -15.49 4.06 3.80
C LEU A 32 -16.71 4.70 4.44
N TRP A 33 -17.21 5.75 3.80
CA TRP A 33 -18.56 6.23 4.08
C TRP A 33 -19.57 5.29 3.43
N PHE A 34 -20.37 4.60 4.24
CA PHE A 34 -21.32 3.62 3.74
C PHE A 34 -22.73 4.22 3.65
N ASP A 35 -23.06 4.77 2.47
CA ASP A 35 -24.30 5.50 2.21
C ASP A 35 -25.57 4.78 2.72
N ARG A 36 -25.65 3.47 2.50
CA ARG A 36 -26.83 2.66 2.89
C ARG A 36 -27.08 2.61 4.39
N LYS A 37 -26.03 2.85 5.21
CA LYS A 37 -26.10 2.88 6.67
C LYS A 37 -25.89 4.27 7.25
N ASN A 38 -25.65 5.29 6.42
CA ASN A 38 -25.40 6.67 6.81
C ASN A 38 -24.33 6.82 7.91
N ARG A 39 -23.23 6.06 7.79
CA ARG A 39 -22.11 6.07 8.74
C ARG A 39 -20.81 5.64 8.09
N VAL A 40 -19.69 5.98 8.73
CA VAL A 40 -18.38 5.39 8.42
C VAL A 40 -18.36 3.93 8.86
N GLU A 41 -17.85 3.05 8.01
CA GLU A 41 -17.55 1.66 8.33
C GLU A 41 -16.05 1.43 8.19
N VAL A 42 -15.44 0.82 9.20
CA VAL A 42 -14.06 0.33 9.12
C VAL A 42 -14.08 -0.98 8.35
N ILE A 43 -13.14 -1.13 7.41
CA ILE A 43 -13.05 -2.27 6.52
C ILE A 43 -12.20 -3.34 7.21
N PRO A 44 -12.77 -4.52 7.53
CA PRO A 44 -11.98 -5.63 8.03
C PRO A 44 -11.11 -6.20 6.91
N ASN A 45 -9.92 -6.67 7.26
CA ASN A 45 -9.09 -7.46 6.36
C ASN A 45 -9.63 -8.91 6.22
N GLU A 46 -8.95 -9.72 5.42
CA GLU A 46 -9.32 -11.13 5.18
C GLU A 46 -9.38 -12.02 6.44
N GLN A 47 -8.78 -11.59 7.54
CA GLN A 47 -8.84 -12.29 8.84
C GLN A 47 -9.92 -11.74 9.77
N GLY A 48 -10.67 -10.72 9.32
CA GLY A 48 -11.69 -10.05 10.13
C GLY A 48 -11.16 -8.92 11.02
N ASN A 49 -9.87 -8.58 10.94
CA ASN A 49 -9.27 -7.52 11.75
C ASN A 49 -9.49 -6.14 11.13
N ASN A 50 -9.79 -5.14 11.96
CA ASN A 50 -9.99 -3.74 11.53
C ASN A 50 -8.68 -2.99 11.19
N THR A 51 -7.53 -3.65 11.42
CA THR A 51 -6.21 -3.14 11.06
C THR A 51 -5.42 -4.24 10.36
N THR A 52 -4.53 -3.82 9.47
CA THR A 52 -3.59 -4.71 8.77
C THR A 52 -2.18 -4.29 9.13
N PRO A 53 -1.30 -5.20 9.55
CA PRO A 53 0.10 -4.87 9.78
C PRO A 53 0.74 -4.25 8.53
N SER A 54 1.50 -3.17 8.69
CA SER A 54 2.27 -2.56 7.62
C SER A 54 3.57 -3.35 7.37
N PHE A 55 3.44 -4.66 7.14
CA PHE A 55 4.54 -5.60 6.98
C PHE A 55 4.55 -6.14 5.55
N VAL A 56 5.73 -6.24 4.97
CA VAL A 56 5.97 -6.87 3.68
C VAL A 56 7.07 -7.89 3.88
N ALA A 57 6.86 -9.10 3.41
CA ALA A 57 7.89 -10.11 3.50
C ALA A 57 8.05 -10.90 2.21
N PHE A 58 9.28 -11.26 1.92
CA PHE A 58 9.66 -12.01 0.73
C PHE A 58 10.14 -13.38 1.19
N ASN A 59 9.60 -14.43 0.57
CA ASN A 59 10.11 -15.78 0.72
C ASN A 59 10.48 -16.32 -0.67
N ASP A 60 11.02 -17.54 -0.73
CA ASP A 60 11.48 -18.14 -1.98
C ASP A 60 10.37 -18.31 -3.03
N SER A 61 9.10 -18.30 -2.62
CA SER A 61 7.95 -18.62 -3.47
C SER A 61 6.98 -17.46 -3.72
N GLU A 62 6.85 -16.53 -2.79
CA GLU A 62 5.78 -15.54 -2.75
C GLU A 62 6.16 -14.30 -1.94
N LEU A 63 5.38 -13.25 -2.20
CA LEU A 63 5.40 -11.99 -1.47
C LEU A 63 4.19 -11.97 -0.55
N LEU A 64 4.44 -11.79 0.74
CA LEU A 64 3.43 -11.71 1.78
C LEU A 64 3.26 -10.26 2.25
N VAL A 65 2.03 -9.86 2.56
CA VAL A 65 1.70 -8.55 3.13
C VAL A 65 0.76 -8.72 4.31
N GLY A 66 0.89 -7.87 5.32
CA GLY A 66 -0.01 -7.89 6.48
C GLY A 66 0.36 -8.97 7.48
N GLU A 67 -0.66 -9.66 7.99
CA GLU A 67 -0.49 -10.70 9.02
C GLU A 67 0.39 -11.86 8.53
N GLY A 68 0.28 -12.26 7.25
CA GLY A 68 1.14 -13.29 6.68
C GLY A 68 2.63 -12.94 6.76
N ALA A 69 2.99 -11.68 6.49
CA ALA A 69 4.35 -11.18 6.63
C ALA A 69 4.78 -11.06 8.10
N LYS A 70 3.92 -10.50 8.96
CA LYS A 70 4.22 -10.33 10.39
C LYS A 70 4.43 -11.66 11.11
N ASN A 71 3.64 -12.68 10.81
CA ASN A 71 3.70 -13.98 11.48
C ASN A 71 5.02 -14.73 11.25
N GLN A 72 5.74 -14.42 10.18
CA GLN A 72 7.00 -15.09 9.86
C GLN A 72 8.26 -14.33 10.28
N ILE A 73 8.14 -13.13 10.87
CA ILE A 73 9.31 -12.30 11.21
C ILE A 73 10.32 -13.04 12.10
N ALA A 74 9.85 -13.89 13.02
CA ALA A 74 10.72 -14.68 13.89
C ALA A 74 11.55 -15.75 13.16
N ARG A 75 11.10 -16.20 11.98
CA ARG A 75 11.74 -17.25 11.17
C ARG A 75 12.48 -16.68 9.96
N ASN A 76 12.01 -15.54 9.43
CA ASN A 76 12.55 -14.87 8.26
C ASN A 76 12.77 -13.37 8.52
N PRO A 77 13.58 -13.00 9.54
CA PRO A 77 13.76 -11.60 9.92
C PRO A 77 14.49 -10.78 8.87
N THR A 78 15.36 -11.41 8.07
CA THR A 78 16.15 -10.77 7.02
C THR A 78 15.29 -10.35 5.84
N ASN A 79 14.20 -11.05 5.52
CA ASN A 79 13.36 -10.72 4.37
C ASN A 79 11.96 -10.23 4.78
N THR A 80 11.78 -9.82 6.03
CA THR A 80 10.52 -9.26 6.53
C THR A 80 10.75 -7.80 6.94
N LEU A 81 10.10 -6.90 6.23
CA LEU A 81 10.13 -5.48 6.48
C LEU A 81 8.82 -5.02 7.12
N PHE A 82 8.89 -3.92 7.86
CA PHE A 82 7.72 -3.24 8.41
C PHE A 82 7.91 -1.74 8.34
N GLY A 83 6.83 -0.97 8.28
CA GLY A 83 6.94 0.48 8.31
C GLY A 83 6.05 1.20 7.31
N LYS A 84 5.95 2.51 7.53
CA LYS A 84 5.64 3.46 6.47
C LYS A 84 6.96 3.78 5.81
N TYR A 85 7.32 3.01 4.78
CA TYR A 85 8.70 2.91 4.34
C TYR A 85 9.33 4.26 3.98
N HIS A 86 8.59 5.23 3.41
CA HIS A 86 9.12 6.56 3.09
C HIS A 86 9.21 7.54 4.29
N ASP A 87 8.91 7.08 5.51
CA ASP A 87 9.13 7.83 6.75
C ASP A 87 10.65 7.93 7.02
N PRO A 88 11.20 9.13 7.31
CA PRO A 88 12.62 9.31 7.63
C PRO A 88 13.14 8.43 8.75
N GLN A 89 12.32 8.19 9.78
CA GLN A 89 12.74 7.37 10.91
C GLN A 89 12.89 5.91 10.45
N VAL A 90 11.92 5.41 9.67
CA VAL A 90 11.98 4.07 9.07
C VAL A 90 13.18 3.97 8.14
N GLN A 91 13.43 4.97 7.30
CA GLN A 91 14.59 4.98 6.40
C GLN A 91 15.93 4.92 7.13
N LYS A 92 16.05 5.66 8.23
CA LYS A 92 17.23 5.60 9.08
C LYS A 92 17.37 4.23 9.77
N ASP A 93 16.27 3.67 10.25
CA ASP A 93 16.27 2.37 10.90
C ASP A 93 16.61 1.24 9.91
N MET A 94 16.20 1.36 8.65
CA MET A 94 16.49 0.41 7.57
C MET A 94 18.00 0.20 7.35
N GLU A 95 18.84 1.19 7.63
CA GLU A 95 20.31 1.05 7.56
C GLU A 95 20.85 0.04 8.59
N SER A 96 20.11 -0.19 9.68
CA SER A 96 20.46 -1.14 10.74
C SER A 96 19.79 -2.50 10.60
N TRP A 97 18.87 -2.64 9.64
CA TRP A 97 18.10 -3.87 9.48
C TRP A 97 18.92 -4.95 8.76
N PRO A 98 18.59 -6.24 8.99
CA PRO A 98 19.41 -7.34 8.48
C PRO A 98 19.31 -7.61 6.97
N PHE A 99 18.59 -6.79 6.18
CA PHE A 99 18.58 -6.88 4.71
C PHE A 99 19.54 -5.89 4.06
N LYS A 100 19.88 -6.20 2.81
CA LYS A 100 20.72 -5.36 1.97
C LYS A 100 19.92 -4.15 1.48
N VAL A 101 20.32 -2.96 1.92
CA VAL A 101 19.89 -1.68 1.35
C VAL A 101 21.00 -1.15 0.45
N VAL A 102 20.66 -0.78 -0.77
CA VAL A 102 21.58 -0.15 -1.72
C VAL A 102 21.07 1.23 -2.10
N GLU A 103 21.99 2.07 -2.58
CA GLU A 103 21.60 3.33 -3.20
C GLU A 103 20.93 3.04 -4.56
N GLY A 104 19.69 3.50 -4.70
CA GLY A 104 18.90 3.39 -5.92
C GLY A 104 18.82 4.70 -6.71
N PRO A 105 17.92 4.77 -7.70
CA PRO A 105 17.72 5.97 -8.50
C PRO A 105 17.45 7.20 -7.63
N ALA A 106 17.98 8.36 -8.04
CA ALA A 106 17.86 9.62 -7.32
C ALA A 106 18.38 9.59 -5.86
N LEU A 107 19.40 8.77 -5.57
CA LEU A 107 20.01 8.59 -4.25
C LEU A 107 19.03 8.07 -3.19
N LYS A 108 17.96 7.39 -3.62
CA LYS A 108 16.96 6.83 -2.72
C LYS A 108 17.41 5.47 -2.20
N PRO A 109 17.30 5.21 -0.88
CA PRO A 109 17.53 3.88 -0.32
C PRO A 109 16.59 2.86 -0.96
N THR A 110 17.14 1.75 -1.45
CA THR A 110 16.41 0.71 -2.16
C THR A 110 16.69 -0.64 -1.50
N VAL A 111 15.63 -1.35 -1.15
CA VAL A 111 15.72 -2.66 -0.52
C VAL A 111 16.00 -3.70 -1.58
N VAL A 112 16.99 -4.55 -1.32
CA VAL A 112 17.33 -5.69 -2.15
C VAL A 112 16.86 -6.96 -1.47
N VAL A 113 16.04 -7.74 -2.15
CA VAL A 113 15.47 -9.00 -1.65
C VAL A 113 15.63 -10.09 -2.68
N GLU A 114 15.72 -11.33 -2.22
CA GLU A 114 15.67 -12.49 -3.09
C GLU A 114 14.22 -13.00 -3.16
N LEU A 115 13.69 -13.15 -4.38
CA LEU A 115 12.36 -13.70 -4.62
C LEU A 115 12.46 -14.68 -5.78
N LYS A 116 12.17 -15.97 -5.52
CA LYS A 116 12.27 -17.06 -6.52
C LYS A 116 13.66 -17.22 -7.13
N GLY A 117 14.71 -17.03 -6.31
CA GLY A 117 16.11 -17.11 -6.76
C GLY A 117 16.59 -15.92 -7.58
N GLU A 118 15.78 -14.86 -7.70
CA GLU A 118 16.13 -13.63 -8.39
C GLU A 118 16.29 -12.47 -7.41
N GLU A 119 17.37 -11.70 -7.56
CA GLU A 119 17.56 -10.44 -6.83
C GLU A 119 16.57 -9.39 -7.37
N LYS A 120 15.67 -8.91 -6.51
CA LYS A 120 14.72 -7.83 -6.80
C LYS A 120 15.01 -6.62 -5.93
N LYS A 121 14.73 -5.45 -6.50
CA LYS A 121 14.95 -4.15 -5.89
C LYS A 121 13.60 -3.47 -5.71
N TYR A 122 13.33 -2.98 -4.50
CA TYR A 122 12.11 -2.26 -4.17
C TYR A 122 12.44 -0.90 -3.56
N ALA A 123 11.88 0.14 -4.15
CA ALA A 123 11.86 1.45 -3.55
C ALA A 123 10.88 1.50 -2.36
N PRO A 124 11.06 2.43 -1.41
CA PRO A 124 10.17 2.59 -0.26
C PRO A 124 8.70 2.84 -0.65
N GLU A 125 8.48 3.56 -1.75
CA GLU A 125 7.16 3.83 -2.30
C GLU A 125 6.51 2.55 -2.84
N GLU A 126 7.28 1.66 -3.46
CA GLU A 126 6.79 0.35 -3.94
C GLU A 126 6.41 -0.56 -2.77
N LEU A 127 7.20 -0.59 -1.69
CA LEU A 127 6.85 -1.34 -0.48
C LEU A 127 5.58 -0.80 0.18
N SER A 128 5.42 0.53 0.20
CA SER A 128 4.20 1.18 0.69
C SER A 128 3.01 0.84 -0.21
N ALA A 129 3.22 0.77 -1.54
CA ALA A 129 2.21 0.41 -2.51
C ALA A 129 1.68 -1.02 -2.33
N LEU A 130 2.53 -1.96 -1.91
CA LEU A 130 2.10 -3.33 -1.58
C LEU A 130 1.13 -3.36 -0.38
N VAL A 131 1.39 -2.55 0.65
CA VAL A 131 0.48 -2.40 1.80
C VAL A 131 -0.84 -1.76 1.36
N LEU A 132 -0.78 -0.70 0.56
CA LEU A 132 -1.97 -0.03 0.02
C LEU A 132 -2.79 -0.98 -0.86
N LYS A 133 -2.14 -1.84 -1.65
CA LYS A 133 -2.81 -2.86 -2.47
C LYS A 133 -3.60 -3.83 -1.62
N LYS A 134 -3.03 -4.30 -0.51
CA LYS A 134 -3.73 -5.19 0.43
C LYS A 134 -4.97 -4.56 1.06
N LEU A 135 -4.90 -3.27 1.38
CA LEU A 135 -6.03 -2.50 1.91
C LEU A 135 -7.12 -2.27 0.84
N LYS A 136 -6.70 -1.98 -0.40
CA LYS A 136 -7.59 -1.89 -1.56
C LYS A 136 -8.33 -3.20 -1.80
N GLU A 137 -7.61 -4.33 -1.85
CA GLU A 137 -8.20 -5.66 -2.04
C GLU A 137 -9.23 -5.98 -0.95
N SER A 138 -8.92 -5.66 0.31
CA SER A 138 -9.85 -5.82 1.43
C SER A 138 -11.11 -4.96 1.26
N ALA A 139 -10.94 -3.72 0.80
CA ALA A 139 -12.05 -2.81 0.51
C ALA A 139 -12.93 -3.32 -0.64
N GLU A 140 -12.32 -3.75 -1.74
CA GLU A 140 -13.02 -4.30 -2.91
C GLU A 140 -13.81 -5.56 -2.57
N ALA A 141 -13.22 -6.46 -1.77
CA ALA A 141 -13.92 -7.64 -1.25
C ALA A 141 -15.11 -7.25 -0.34
N PHE A 142 -14.95 -6.22 0.50
CA PHE A 142 -16.01 -5.76 1.41
C PHE A 142 -17.19 -5.10 0.66
N ILE A 143 -16.92 -4.31 -0.37
CA ILE A 143 -17.97 -3.56 -1.12
C ILE A 143 -18.47 -4.29 -2.37
N GLY A 144 -17.74 -5.30 -2.85
CA GLY A 144 -18.06 -6.08 -4.05
C GLY A 144 -17.88 -5.34 -5.38
N ARG A 145 -16.99 -4.33 -5.44
CA ARG A 145 -16.67 -3.55 -6.66
C ARG A 145 -15.28 -2.93 -6.57
N GLU A 146 -14.74 -2.50 -7.71
CA GLU A 146 -13.43 -1.84 -7.79
C GLU A 146 -13.38 -0.51 -7.01
N VAL A 147 -12.24 -0.27 -6.36
CA VAL A 147 -11.91 0.99 -5.67
C VAL A 147 -10.85 1.74 -6.47
N THR A 148 -11.21 2.92 -6.98
CA THR A 148 -10.35 3.76 -7.82
C THR A 148 -9.85 5.01 -7.10
N ASP A 149 -10.56 5.46 -6.07
CA ASP A 149 -10.32 6.72 -5.39
C ASP A 149 -9.99 6.48 -3.92
N ALA A 150 -8.95 7.14 -3.41
CA ALA A 150 -8.57 7.03 -2.01
C ALA A 150 -8.04 8.36 -1.46
N VAL A 151 -8.28 8.57 -0.17
CA VAL A 151 -7.61 9.60 0.64
C VAL A 151 -6.65 8.89 1.58
N ILE A 152 -5.36 9.20 1.48
CA ILE A 152 -4.31 8.54 2.29
C ILE A 152 -3.76 9.54 3.31
N THR A 153 -3.72 9.16 4.58
CA THR A 153 -3.16 10.00 5.64
C THR A 153 -1.63 10.05 5.59
N VAL A 154 -1.08 11.18 6.03
CA VAL A 154 0.35 11.39 6.23
C VAL A 154 0.58 12.12 7.55
N PRO A 155 1.68 11.86 8.26
CA PRO A 155 2.02 12.61 9.46
C PRO A 155 2.12 14.12 9.18
N ALA A 156 1.74 14.94 10.16
CA ALA A 156 1.77 16.41 10.01
C ALA A 156 3.18 16.95 9.72
N TYR A 157 4.21 16.29 10.27
CA TYR A 157 5.62 16.66 10.09
C TYR A 157 6.19 16.29 8.72
N PHE A 158 5.43 15.60 7.85
CA PHE A 158 5.91 15.29 6.51
C PHE A 158 6.09 16.54 5.65
N ASN A 159 7.24 16.65 5.01
CA ASN A 159 7.54 17.64 3.97
C ASN A 159 6.87 17.25 2.63
N ASN A 160 6.98 18.12 1.63
CA ASN A 160 6.33 17.91 0.33
C ASN A 160 6.85 16.66 -0.39
N ASN A 161 8.14 16.35 -0.30
CA ASN A 161 8.71 15.17 -0.96
C ASN A 161 8.14 13.87 -0.38
N GLN A 162 7.95 13.79 0.94
CA GLN A 162 7.36 12.61 1.60
C GLN A 162 5.85 12.48 1.30
N ARG A 163 5.15 13.60 1.16
CA ARG A 163 3.74 13.63 0.75
C ARG A 163 3.58 13.12 -0.69
N GLU A 164 4.43 13.59 -1.60
CA GLU A 164 4.44 13.08 -2.97
C GLU A 164 4.85 11.60 -3.03
N ALA A 165 5.81 11.15 -2.21
CA ALA A 165 6.17 9.72 -2.12
C ALA A 165 4.98 8.84 -1.66
N THR A 166 4.17 9.32 -0.70
CA THR A 166 2.95 8.62 -0.28
C THR A 166 1.93 8.52 -1.42
N LYS A 167 1.78 9.61 -2.18
CA LYS A 167 0.87 9.69 -3.32
C LYS A 167 1.35 8.85 -4.50
N GLU A 168 2.66 8.78 -4.72
CA GLU A 168 3.30 7.89 -5.69
C GLU A 168 3.03 6.42 -5.31
N ALA A 169 3.18 6.04 -4.04
CA ALA A 169 2.79 4.72 -3.56
C ALA A 169 1.31 4.39 -3.85
N GLY A 170 0.41 5.36 -3.63
CA GLY A 170 -1.00 5.23 -3.99
C GLY A 170 -1.23 5.01 -5.49
N THR A 171 -0.43 5.66 -6.34
CA THR A 171 -0.48 5.51 -7.80
C THR A 171 0.07 4.15 -8.24
N LEU A 172 1.21 3.73 -7.69
CA LEU A 172 1.87 2.45 -7.98
C LEU A 172 1.00 1.25 -7.60
N CYS A 173 0.28 1.34 -6.48
CA CYS A 173 -0.68 0.33 -6.05
C CYS A 173 -1.72 -0.01 -7.14
N TYR A 174 -2.16 0.99 -7.90
CA TYR A 174 -3.11 0.79 -8.98
C TYR A 174 -2.47 0.03 -10.16
N SER A 175 -1.22 0.34 -10.49
CA SER A 175 -0.47 -0.28 -11.59
C SER A 175 -0.15 -1.76 -11.36
N PHE A 176 0.06 -2.20 -10.11
CA PHE A 176 0.29 -3.61 -9.77
C PHE A 176 -0.96 -4.51 -9.85
N SER A 177 -2.12 -3.93 -10.17
CA SER A 177 -3.40 -4.65 -10.24
C SER A 177 -3.86 -4.94 -11.67
N ARG A 178 -3.05 -4.59 -12.68
CA ARG A 178 -3.21 -4.97 -14.09
C ARG A 178 -2.18 -6.02 -14.48
#